data_AF-A0A379LPH5-F1
#
_entry.id   AF-A0A379LPH5-F1
#
_cell.length_a   1.000
_cell.length_b   1.000
_cell.length_c   1.000
_cell.angle_alpha   90.00
_cell.angle_beta   90.00
_cell.angle_gamma   90.00
#
_symmetry.space_group_name_H-M   'P 1'
#
loop_
_entity.id
_entity.type
_entity.pdbx_description
1 polymer ?
#
loop_
_entity_poly.entity_id
_entity_poly.type
_entity_poly.pdbx_seq_one_letter_code
_entity_poly.pdbx_strand_id
1 'polypeptide(L)'
;MIVYESETKVFIYSGRITRSKKTFEMIRWFIGSQYIDNSILLILGEGEEMVKCTELAQDYKKVVFKILCHSPKLCKKQGMTPCKTLT
;
A
#
# COMPACT_ATOMS: atom_id res chain seq x y z
N MET A 1 10.48 -13.37 -32.51
CA MET A 1 10.95 -13.19 -31.13
C MET A 1 9.73 -12.86 -30.28
N ILE A 2 9.24 -13.81 -29.50
CA ILE A 2 8.05 -13.60 -28.65
C ILE A 2 8.57 -12.96 -27.37
N VAL A 3 8.23 -11.70 -27.13
CA VAL A 3 8.49 -11.01 -25.86
C VAL A 3 7.40 -11.48 -24.92
N TYR A 4 7.75 -12.32 -23.94
CA TYR A 4 6.84 -12.63 -22.84
C TYR A 4 6.68 -11.35 -22.01
N GLU A 5 5.46 -10.81 -21.93
CA GLU A 5 5.15 -9.76 -20.97
C GLU A 5 5.42 -10.32 -19.56
N SER A 6 6.35 -9.70 -18.85
CA SER A 6 6.68 -10.03 -17.47
C SER A 6 5.41 -9.95 -16.61
N GLU A 7 5.09 -11.02 -15.88
CA GLU A 7 3.97 -11.01 -14.94
C GLU A 7 4.22 -9.96 -13.84
N THR A 8 3.27 -9.05 -13.64
CA THR A 8 3.37 -8.04 -12.59
C THR A 8 3.16 -8.71 -11.23
N LYS A 9 4.13 -8.57 -10.31
CA LYS A 9 4.00 -9.09 -8.93
C LYS A 9 3.39 -8.03 -8.03
N VAL A 10 2.40 -8.40 -7.21
CA VAL A 10 1.78 -7.48 -6.25
C VAL A 10 2.09 -7.93 -4.83
N PHE A 11 2.83 -7.12 -4.09
CA PHE A 11 3.05 -7.28 -2.65
C PHE A 11 1.98 -6.52 -1.89
N ILE A 12 1.35 -7.16 -0.90
CA ILE A 12 0.27 -6.54 -0.12
C ILE A 12 0.70 -6.46 1.34
N TYR A 13 0.75 -5.25 1.87
CA TYR A 13 0.78 -5.00 3.31
C TYR A 13 -0.62 -4.64 3.77
N SER A 14 -1.15 -5.33 4.77
CA SER A 14 -2.44 -5.02 5.38
C SER A 14 -2.28 -4.87 6.89
N GLY A 15 -2.56 -3.67 7.41
CA GLY A 15 -2.46 -3.40 8.84
C GLY A 15 -2.25 -1.93 9.19
N ARG A 16 -2.18 -1.64 10.48
CA ARG A 16 -1.92 -0.26 10.96
C ARG A 16 -0.52 0.22 10.55
N ILE A 17 -0.43 1.47 10.10
CA ILE A 17 0.81 2.13 9.71
C ILE A 17 1.39 2.85 10.94
N THR A 18 2.20 2.13 11.71
CA THR A 18 2.81 2.63 12.95
C THR A 18 4.29 2.31 12.99
N ARG A 19 5.04 3.04 13.83
CA ARG A 19 6.49 2.85 13.98
C ARG A 19 6.87 1.42 14.36
N SER A 20 6.07 0.77 15.20
CA SER A 20 6.29 -0.63 15.62
C SER A 20 6.22 -1.63 14.46
N LYS A 21 5.47 -1.31 13.41
CA LYS A 21 5.28 -2.17 12.23
C LYS A 21 6.32 -1.95 11.14
N LYS A 22 7.19 -0.95 11.30
CA LYS A 22 8.30 -0.64 10.39
C LYS A 22 7.85 -0.51 8.92
N THR A 23 6.65 0.02 8.69
CA THR A 23 6.07 0.18 7.35
C THR A 23 6.92 1.12 6.50
N PHE A 24 7.45 2.18 7.11
CA PHE A 24 8.36 3.12 6.45
C PHE A 24 9.62 2.44 5.92
N GLU A 25 10.29 1.62 6.74
CA GLU A 25 11.50 0.90 6.36
C GLU A 25 11.22 -0.14 5.27
N MET A 26 10.05 -0.79 5.32
CA MET A 26 9.60 -1.71 4.27
C MET A 26 9.41 -1.00 2.93
N ILE A 27 8.76 0.17 2.92
CA ILE A 27 8.62 1.02 1.72
C ILE A 27 10.00 1.43 1.21
N ARG A 28 10.87 1.90 2.11
CA ARG A 28 12.23 2.33 1.75
C ARG A 28 13.02 1.19 1.11
N TRP A 29 12.94 -0.01 1.68
CA TRP A 29 13.58 -1.19 1.12
C TRP A 29 13.00 -1.57 -0.25
N PHE A 30 11.68 -1.53 -0.40
CA PHE A 30 11.01 -1.82 -1.66
C PHE A 30 11.44 -0.87 -2.78
N ILE A 31 11.45 0.45 -2.51
CA ILE A 31 11.87 1.49 -3.46
C ILE A 31 13.35 1.31 -3.87
N GLY A 32 14.22 0.99 -2.90
CA GLY A 32 15.66 0.82 -3.14
C GLY A 32 16.08 -0.53 -3.70
N SER A 33 15.16 -1.50 -3.83
CA SER A 33 15.50 -2.85 -4.25
C SER A 33 15.61 -2.97 -5.77
N GLN A 34 16.83 -3.20 -6.25
CA GLN A 34 17.11 -3.51 -7.66
C GLN A 34 16.58 -4.88 -8.13
N TYR A 35 16.08 -5.71 -7.22
CA TYR A 35 15.63 -7.07 -7.50
C TYR A 35 14.11 -7.19 -7.67
N ILE A 36 13.39 -6.09 -7.49
CA ILE A 36 11.93 -6.03 -7.57
C ILE A 36 11.55 -5.36 -8.89
N ASP A 37 11.90 -6.02 -9.99
CA ASP A 37 11.44 -5.61 -11.30
C ASP A 37 9.95 -5.93 -11.47
N ASN A 38 9.26 -5.04 -12.18
CA ASN A 38 7.84 -5.17 -12.52
C ASN A 38 6.91 -5.55 -11.34
N SER A 39 7.12 -4.97 -10.16
CA SER A 39 6.24 -5.23 -9.02
C SER A 39 5.58 -3.97 -8.45
N ILE A 40 4.47 -4.17 -7.75
CA ILE A 40 3.68 -3.14 -7.08
C ILE A 40 3.62 -3.47 -5.59
N LEU A 41 3.80 -2.47 -4.72
CA LEU A 41 3.53 -2.57 -3.29
C LEU A 41 2.21 -1.88 -2.98
N LEU A 42 1.21 -2.66 -2.57
CA LEU A 42 -0.10 -2.18 -2.13
C LEU A 42 -0.14 -2.13 -0.60
N ILE A 43 -0.29 -0.93 -0.05
CA ILE A 43 -0.38 -0.67 1.39
C ILE A 43 -1.82 -0.40 1.74
N LEU A 44 -2.39 -1.30 2.53
CA LEU A 44 -3.77 -1.31 2.96
C LEU A 44 -3.86 -1.00 4.46
N GLY A 45 -4.23 0.23 4.81
CA GLY A 45 -4.37 0.61 6.21
C GLY A 45 -4.22 2.10 6.49
N GLU A 46 -4.19 2.41 7.78
CA GLU A 46 -4.08 3.76 8.33
C GLU A 46 -3.19 3.76 9.58
N GLY A 47 -2.66 4.92 9.93
CA GLY A 47 -1.95 5.09 11.20
C GLY A 47 -1.12 6.37 11.25
N GLU A 48 -0.49 6.60 12.39
CA GLU A 48 0.27 7.83 12.70
C GLU A 48 1.41 8.13 11.72
N GLU A 49 2.02 7.10 11.13
CA GLU A 49 3.13 7.26 10.19
C GLU A 49 2.69 7.35 8.73
N MET A 50 1.37 7.44 8.46
CA MET A 50 0.86 7.46 7.09
C MET A 50 1.44 8.60 6.27
N VAL A 51 1.43 9.84 6.80
CA VAL A 51 1.97 11.03 6.11
C VAL A 51 3.42 10.82 5.68
N LYS A 52 4.26 10.42 6.62
CA LYS A 52 5.68 10.12 6.41
C LYS A 52 5.90 9.00 5.38
N CYS A 53 5.06 7.96 5.38
CA CYS A 53 5.12 6.87 4.41
C CYS A 53 4.69 7.31 3.00
N THR A 54 3.65 8.14 2.90
CA THR A 54 3.18 8.68 1.63
C THR A 54 4.17 9.68 1.04
N GLU A 55 4.80 10.53 1.85
CA GLU A 55 5.87 11.44 1.41
C GLU A 55 7.07 10.68 0.84
N LEU A 56 7.51 9.60 1.50
CA LEU A 56 8.59 8.74 1.01
C LEU A 56 8.29 8.14 -0.37
N ALA A 57 7.03 7.82 -0.62
CA ALA A 57 6.57 7.12 -1.82
C ALA A 57 6.02 8.04 -2.92
N GLN A 58 6.00 9.36 -2.71
CA GLN A 58 5.30 10.32 -3.58
C GLN A 58 5.77 10.24 -5.06
N ASP A 59 7.06 9.98 -5.26
CA ASP A 59 7.68 9.92 -6.59
C ASP A 59 7.70 8.50 -7.17
N TYR A 60 7.26 7.49 -6.40
CA TYR A 60 7.36 6.09 -6.77
C TYR A 60 5.99 5.49 -7.10
N LYS A 61 5.60 5.58 -8.37
CA LYS A 61 4.30 5.12 -8.90
C LYS A 61 3.94 3.65 -8.63
N LYS A 62 4.91 2.83 -8.23
CA LYS A 62 4.73 1.40 -7.91
C LYS A 62 4.37 1.15 -6.43
N VAL A 63 4.32 2.19 -5.58
CA VAL A 63 3.74 2.07 -4.23
C VAL A 63 2.36 2.72 -4.23
N VAL A 64 1.35 1.96 -3.84
CA VAL A 64 -0.05 2.38 -3.83
C VAL A 64 -0.61 2.28 -2.43
N PHE A 65 -1.15 3.38 -1.90
CA PHE A 65 -1.83 3.39 -0.61
C PHE A 65 -3.35 3.31 -0.81
N LYS A 66 -4.02 2.45 -0.05
CA LYS A 66 -5.47 2.45 0.12
C LYS A 66 -5.81 2.34 1.60
N ILE A 67 -6.74 3.17 2.05
CA ILE A 67 -7.23 3.08 3.42
C ILE A 67 -8.21 1.90 3.49
N LEU A 68 -7.90 0.92 4.33
CA LEU A 68 -8.85 -0.14 4.70
C LEU A 68 -9.87 0.45 5.65
N CYS A 69 -10.99 0.84 5.07
CA CYS A 69 -12.07 1.44 5.81
C CYS A 69 -12.90 0.35 6.53
N HIS A 70 -12.48 0.01 7.75
CA HIS A 70 -13.15 -1.02 8.55
C HIS A 70 -14.39 -0.52 9.31
N SER A 71 -14.56 0.80 9.43
CA SER A 71 -15.71 1.38 10.13
C SER A 71 -16.63 2.13 9.15
N PRO A 72 -17.94 1.81 9.10
CA PRO A 72 -18.90 2.53 8.27
C PRO A 72 -18.89 4.05 8.49
N LYS A 73 -18.52 4.51 9.70
CA LYS A 73 -18.41 5.94 10.03
C LYS A 73 -17.24 6.61 9.31
N LEU A 74 -16.10 5.93 9.20
CA LEU A 74 -14.92 6.42 8.49
C LEU A 74 -15.15 6.43 6.98
N CYS A 75 -15.91 5.45 6.46
CA CYS A 75 -16.11 5.33 5.00
C CYS A 75 -17.03 6.42 4.49
N LYS A 76 -18.09 6.73 5.26
CA LYS A 76 -18.95 7.88 5.00
C LYS A 76 -18.19 9.21 5.00
N LYS A 77 -17.19 9.38 5.87
CA LYS A 77 -16.39 10.62 5.95
C LYS A 77 -15.46 10.81 4.76
N GLN A 78 -15.06 9.73 4.10
CA GLN A 78 -14.18 9.75 2.91
C GLN A 78 -14.95 9.57 1.59
N GLY A 79 -16.29 9.58 1.61
CA GLY A 79 -17.11 9.36 0.41
C GLY A 79 -17.00 7.93 -0.16
N MET A 80 -16.54 6.97 0.64
CA MET A 80 -16.34 5.57 0.25
C MET A 80 -17.49 4.70 0.75
N THR A 81 -17.88 3.70 -0.04
CA THR A 81 -18.82 2.66 0.41
C THR A 81 -18.12 1.73 1.41
N PRO A 82 -18.74 1.43 2.56
CA PRO A 82 -18.20 0.45 3.50
C PRO A 82 -18.05 -0.90 2.80
N CYS A 83 -16.91 -1.56 2.99
CA CYS A 83 -16.75 -2.94 2.52
C CYS A 83 -17.82 -3.81 3.21
N LYS A 84 -18.66 -4.48 2.42
CA LYS A 84 -19.62 -5.45 2.96
C LYS A 84 -18.83 -6.57 3.62
N THR A 85 -19.11 -6.83 4.89
CA THR A 85 -18.64 -8.05 5.55
C THR A 85 -19.23 -9.22 4.79
N LEU A 86 -18.38 -10.04 4.15
CA LEU A 86 -18.81 -11.36 3.68
C LEU A 86 -19.20 -12.14 4.94
N THR A 87 -20.50 -12.35 5.10
CA THR A 87 -21.10 -13.21 6.13
C THR A 87 -21.59 -14.47 5.46
#